data_AF-A0A1B8TY63-F1
#
_entry.id   AF-A0A1B8TY63-F1
#
_cell.length_a   1.000
_cell.length_b   1.000
_cell.length_c   1.000
_cell.angle_alpha   90.00
_cell.angle_beta   90.00
_cell.angle_gamma   90.00
#
_symmetry.space_group_name_H-M   'P 1'
#
loop_
_entity.id
_entity.type
_entity.pdbx_description
1 polymer ?
#
loop_
_entity_poly.entity_id
_entity_poly.type
_entity_poly.pdbx_seq_one_letter_code
_entity_poly.pdbx_strand_id
1 'polypeptide(L)'
;MVLFLISFLKKNGYIYVMKIVLNNKKTDTSLFIVPEFNYGQMQRWEGEERLKYSLEIDIHIFMEKFSKQFSEFRENEILEDDCFDLEVLIAYKNAGRPTLENLLNSNLSLLANLMIYHQYELLHAIINASSSVGKLLYSINSIDKVEFTEHKIHLEGICFRVERQ
;
A
#
# COMPACT_ATOMS: atom_id res chain seq x y z
N MET A 1 16.47 -5.10 23.45
CA MET A 1 16.66 -6.26 22.54
C MET A 1 16.36 -5.93 21.07
N VAL A 2 15.74 -4.80 20.75
CA VAL A 2 15.40 -4.37 19.36
C VAL A 2 16.61 -3.80 18.59
N LEU A 3 17.52 -3.09 19.28
CA LEU A 3 18.73 -2.52 18.67
C LEU A 3 19.72 -3.57 18.12
N PHE A 4 19.68 -4.80 18.65
CA PHE A 4 20.60 -5.86 18.23
C PHE A 4 20.17 -6.51 16.91
N LEU A 5 18.86 -6.57 16.62
CA LEU A 5 18.34 -7.12 15.36
C LEU A 5 18.63 -6.19 14.17
N ILE A 6 18.52 -4.87 14.37
CA ILE A 6 18.74 -3.86 13.32
C ILE A 6 20.21 -3.89 12.84
N SER A 7 21.17 -4.03 13.77
CA SER A 7 22.59 -4.15 13.44
C SER A 7 22.93 -5.50 12.79
N PHE A 8 22.23 -6.58 13.17
CA PHE A 8 22.48 -7.91 12.64
C PHE A 8 21.96 -8.11 11.21
N LEU A 9 20.82 -7.50 10.85
CA LEU A 9 20.23 -7.63 9.51
C LEU A 9 20.95 -6.78 8.46
N LYS A 10 21.46 -5.59 8.83
CA LYS A 10 22.30 -4.76 7.94
C LYS A 10 23.63 -5.44 7.58
N LYS A 11 24.11 -6.35 8.43
CA LYS A 11 25.35 -7.12 8.24
C LYS A 11 25.20 -8.32 7.29
N ASN A 12 23.99 -8.77 6.97
CA ASN A 12 23.74 -10.00 6.22
C ASN A 12 23.20 -9.80 4.78
N GLY A 13 23.22 -8.59 4.22
CA GLY A 13 22.94 -8.41 2.79
C GLY A 13 21.51 -8.77 2.35
N TYR A 14 20.54 -8.78 3.27
CA TYR A 14 19.13 -8.84 2.90
C TYR A 14 18.74 -7.48 2.32
N ILE A 15 18.72 -7.39 0.99
CA ILE A 15 18.06 -6.30 0.29
C ILE A 15 16.57 -6.51 0.54
N TYR A 16 15.94 -5.63 1.32
CA TYR A 16 14.48 -5.60 1.38
C TYR A 16 13.97 -5.20 -0.01
N VAL A 17 13.19 -6.08 -0.66
CA VAL A 17 12.81 -5.91 -2.07
C VAL A 17 11.32 -5.69 -2.18
N MET A 18 10.95 -4.59 -2.83
CA MET A 18 9.62 -4.42 -3.42
C MET A 18 9.62 -5.02 -4.83
N LYS A 19 8.60 -5.83 -5.16
CA LYS A 19 8.47 -6.40 -6.52
C LYS A 19 7.09 -6.12 -7.05
N ILE A 20 7.02 -5.53 -8.24
CA ILE A 20 5.76 -5.37 -8.97
C ILE A 20 5.72 -6.32 -10.17
N VAL A 21 4.57 -6.94 -10.36
CA VAL A 21 4.28 -7.86 -11.45
C VAL A 21 3.07 -7.33 -12.20
N LEU A 22 3.18 -7.30 -13.52
CA LEU A 22 2.12 -6.90 -14.43
C LEU A 22 1.90 -8.05 -15.42
N ASN A 23 0.67 -8.54 -15.54
CA ASN A 23 0.34 -9.68 -16.42
C ASN A 23 1.34 -10.87 -16.27
N ASN A 24 1.66 -11.25 -15.02
CA ASN A 24 2.60 -12.32 -14.67
C ASN A 24 4.07 -12.08 -15.07
N LYS A 25 4.44 -10.85 -15.44
CA LYS A 25 5.83 -10.46 -15.72
C LYS A 25 6.35 -9.46 -14.70
N LYS A 26 7.50 -9.76 -14.11
CA LYS A 26 8.19 -8.82 -13.21
C LYS A 26 8.52 -7.55 -13.98
N THR A 27 8.16 -6.41 -13.39
CA THR A 27 8.34 -5.08 -13.99
C THR A 27 9.11 -4.18 -13.02
N ASP A 28 9.73 -3.13 -13.53
CA ASP A 28 10.39 -2.12 -12.71
C ASP A 28 9.34 -1.22 -12.04
N THR A 29 9.45 -1.08 -10.71
CA THR A 29 8.61 -0.19 -9.90
C THR A 29 8.70 1.27 -10.33
N SER A 30 9.82 1.69 -10.96
CA SER A 30 10.00 3.04 -11.48
C SER A 30 8.99 3.40 -12.59
N LEU A 31 8.39 2.40 -13.25
CA LEU A 31 7.40 2.59 -14.31
C LEU A 31 5.99 2.84 -13.78
N PHE A 32 5.76 2.74 -12.46
CA PHE A 32 4.45 2.89 -11.86
C PHE A 32 4.32 4.23 -11.16
N ILE A 33 3.16 4.87 -11.32
CA ILE A 33 2.79 6.07 -10.55
C ILE A 33 1.46 5.82 -9.85
N VAL A 34 1.23 6.61 -8.81
CA VAL A 34 -0.08 6.79 -8.22
C VAL A 34 -0.54 8.18 -8.67
N PRO A 35 -1.65 8.29 -9.42
CA PRO A 35 -2.09 9.55 -9.98
C PRO A 35 -2.66 10.45 -8.87
N GLU A 36 -2.22 11.70 -8.83
CA GLU A 36 -2.77 12.70 -7.89
C GLU A 36 -4.23 13.05 -8.22
N PHE A 37 -4.60 12.95 -9.51
CA PHE A 37 -5.94 13.24 -10.01
C PHE A 37 -6.59 11.97 -10.55
N ASN A 38 -7.91 11.85 -10.38
CA ASN A 38 -8.73 10.75 -10.90
C ASN A 38 -8.42 9.35 -10.31
N TYR A 39 -7.66 9.26 -9.21
CA TYR A 39 -7.51 8.01 -8.46
C TYR A 39 -8.89 7.45 -8.07
N GLY A 40 -9.11 6.16 -8.28
CA GLY A 40 -10.38 5.49 -8.02
C GLY A 40 -11.52 5.85 -8.99
N GLN A 41 -11.33 6.83 -9.88
CA GLN A 41 -12.36 7.27 -10.84
C GLN A 41 -12.25 6.50 -12.16
N MET A 42 -12.67 5.23 -12.18
CA MET A 42 -12.57 4.34 -13.35
C MET A 42 -13.16 4.93 -14.63
N GLN A 43 -14.22 5.73 -14.53
CA GLN A 43 -14.88 6.41 -15.66
C GLN A 43 -13.99 7.44 -16.37
N ARG A 44 -12.94 7.95 -15.71
CA ARG A 44 -11.99 8.90 -16.30
C ARG A 44 -10.93 8.22 -17.17
N TRP A 45 -10.89 6.89 -17.16
CA TRP A 45 -9.93 6.07 -17.90
C TRP A 45 -10.57 5.35 -19.10
N GLU A 46 -11.69 5.87 -19.59
CA GLU A 46 -12.38 5.31 -20.75
C GLU A 46 -11.47 5.34 -21.99
N GLY A 47 -11.36 4.19 -22.67
CA GLY A 47 -10.47 4.01 -23.83
C GLY A 47 -9.06 3.54 -23.48
N GLU A 48 -8.65 3.61 -22.21
CA GLU A 48 -7.34 3.12 -21.76
C GLU A 48 -7.36 1.61 -21.45
N GLU A 49 -6.21 0.97 -21.64
CA GLU A 49 -6.05 -0.46 -21.34
C GLU A 49 -6.02 -0.69 -19.82
N ARG A 50 -7.08 -1.35 -19.31
CA ARG A 50 -7.16 -1.79 -17.91
C ARG A 50 -6.32 -3.03 -17.68
N LEU A 51 -5.36 -2.94 -16.78
CA LEU A 51 -4.40 -4.00 -16.47
C LEU A 51 -4.48 -4.40 -14.99
N LYS A 52 -4.22 -5.67 -14.70
CA LYS A 52 -4.06 -6.16 -13.33
C LYS A 52 -2.59 -6.12 -12.94
N TYR A 53 -2.30 -5.58 -11.77
CA TYR A 53 -0.98 -5.62 -11.18
C TYR A 53 -1.01 -6.37 -9.85
N SER A 54 0.16 -6.88 -9.45
CA SER A 54 0.40 -7.32 -8.08
C SER A 54 1.71 -6.74 -7.55
N LEU A 55 1.71 -6.39 -6.27
CA LEU A 55 2.82 -5.77 -5.57
C LEU A 55 3.16 -6.60 -4.32
N GLU A 56 4.39 -7.08 -4.25
CA GLU A 56 4.96 -7.75 -3.09
C GLU A 56 5.82 -6.75 -2.31
N ILE A 57 5.52 -6.56 -1.04
CA ILE A 57 6.19 -5.60 -0.14
C ILE A 57 6.67 -6.35 1.10
N ASP A 58 7.91 -6.12 1.49
CA ASP A 58 8.41 -6.60 2.77
C ASP A 58 7.73 -5.86 3.94
N ILE A 59 7.30 -6.58 4.98
CA ILE A 59 6.60 -5.98 6.13
C ILE A 59 7.46 -4.88 6.79
N HIS A 60 8.79 -5.01 6.81
CA HIS A 60 9.67 -3.97 7.33
C HIS A 60 9.56 -2.67 6.52
N ILE A 61 9.58 -2.77 5.18
CA ILE A 61 9.42 -1.61 4.29
C ILE A 61 8.05 -0.97 4.51
N PHE A 62 7.00 -1.78 4.62
CA PHE A 62 5.65 -1.29 4.89
C PHE A 62 5.59 -0.51 6.20
N MET A 63 6.14 -1.08 7.28
CA MET A 63 6.18 -0.42 8.59
C MET A 63 7.00 0.87 8.56
N GLU A 64 8.15 0.87 7.90
CA GLU A 64 9.00 2.06 7.77
C GLU A 64 8.27 3.20 7.04
N LYS A 65 7.53 2.87 5.96
CA LYS A 65 6.92 3.88 5.09
C LYS A 65 5.53 4.35 5.54
N PHE A 66 4.72 3.48 6.12
CA PHE A 66 3.31 3.75 6.39
C PHE A 66 2.99 4.03 7.86
N SER A 67 3.86 3.65 8.80
CA SER A 67 3.60 3.79 10.25
C SER A 67 3.25 5.21 10.69
N LYS A 68 3.92 6.21 10.12
CA LYS A 68 3.65 7.62 10.45
C LYS A 68 2.23 8.02 10.08
N GLN A 69 1.84 7.79 8.83
CA GLN A 69 0.51 8.13 8.31
C GLN A 69 -0.59 7.39 9.08
N PHE A 70 -0.38 6.10 9.38
CA PHE A 70 -1.34 5.33 10.17
C PHE A 70 -1.48 5.87 11.60
N SER A 71 -0.39 6.36 12.20
CA SER A 71 -0.42 6.94 13.55
C SER A 71 -1.23 8.24 13.57
N GLU A 72 -1.04 9.12 12.58
CA GLU A 72 -1.81 10.35 12.40
C GLU A 72 -3.31 10.05 12.19
N PHE A 73 -3.63 9.08 11.33
CA PHE A 73 -5.01 8.58 11.17
C PHE A 73 -5.61 8.12 12.49
N ARG A 74 -4.89 7.27 13.24
CA ARG A 74 -5.36 6.74 14.52
C ARG A 74 -5.64 7.86 15.53
N GLU A 75 -4.80 8.89 15.59
CA GLU A 75 -5.02 10.04 16.47
C GLU A 75 -6.30 10.78 16.11
N ASN A 76 -6.53 11.04 14.82
CA ASN A 76 -7.76 11.68 14.35
C ASN A 76 -9.01 10.84 14.67
N GLU A 77 -8.98 9.53 14.44
CA GLU A 77 -10.09 8.62 14.75
C GLU A 77 -10.45 8.59 16.25
N ILE A 78 -9.48 8.84 17.12
CA ILE A 78 -9.71 8.93 18.57
C ILE A 78 -10.32 10.29 18.94
N LEU A 79 -9.87 11.37 18.29
CA LEU A 79 -10.32 12.74 18.55
C LEU A 79 -11.73 12.99 18.03
N GLU A 80 -12.03 12.55 16.81
CA GLU A 80 -13.32 12.78 16.17
C GLU A 80 -14.39 11.81 16.71
N ASP A 81 -13.99 10.59 17.04
CA ASP A 81 -14.84 9.48 17.53
C ASP A 81 -16.06 9.15 16.63
N ASP A 82 -16.11 9.67 15.41
CA ASP A 82 -17.13 9.42 14.39
C ASP A 82 -16.61 8.40 13.36
N CYS A 83 -17.43 7.40 13.05
CA CYS A 83 -17.10 6.36 12.08
C CYS A 83 -17.82 6.54 10.73
N PHE A 84 -18.65 7.58 10.57
CA PHE A 84 -19.41 7.88 9.35
C PHE A 84 -20.21 6.69 8.79
N ASP A 85 -20.68 5.79 9.66
CA ASP A 85 -21.32 4.52 9.31
C ASP A 85 -20.49 3.60 8.38
N LEU A 86 -19.18 3.83 8.27
CA LEU A 86 -18.28 3.02 7.48
C LEU A 86 -17.93 1.74 8.25
N GLU A 87 -18.30 0.59 7.70
CA GLU A 87 -18.13 -0.73 8.34
C GLU A 87 -16.68 -0.98 8.82
N VAL A 88 -15.69 -0.55 8.03
CA VAL A 88 -14.27 -0.70 8.37
C VAL A 88 -13.86 0.16 9.58
N LEU A 89 -14.37 1.38 9.70
CA LEU A 89 -14.08 2.27 10.82
C LEU A 89 -14.82 1.82 12.09
N ILE A 90 -16.06 1.33 11.94
CA ILE A 90 -16.81 0.70 13.03
C ILE A 90 -16.03 -0.53 13.56
N ALA A 91 -15.56 -1.40 12.66
CA ALA A 91 -14.76 -2.56 13.04
C ALA A 91 -13.45 -2.16 13.74
N TYR A 92 -12.80 -1.10 13.26
CA TYR A 92 -11.58 -0.55 13.88
C TYR A 92 -11.82 0.04 15.27
N LYS A 93 -12.91 0.81 15.45
CA LYS A 93 -13.36 1.32 16.74
C LYS A 93 -13.67 0.18 17.71
N ASN A 94 -14.42 -0.83 17.28
CA ASN A 94 -14.77 -2.00 18.08
C ASN A 94 -13.55 -2.84 18.50
N ALA A 95 -12.49 -2.84 17.70
CA ALA A 95 -11.22 -3.46 18.04
C ALA A 95 -10.37 -2.65 19.05
N GLY A 96 -10.86 -1.48 19.49
CA GLY A 96 -10.14 -0.60 20.43
C GLY A 96 -9.10 0.30 19.77
N ARG A 97 -9.21 0.54 18.46
CA ARG A 97 -8.28 1.37 17.68
C ARG A 97 -6.81 0.96 17.90
N PRO A 98 -6.46 -0.30 17.59
CA PRO A 98 -5.10 -0.82 17.78
C PRO A 98 -4.07 -0.06 16.94
N THR A 99 -2.82 -0.06 17.37
CA THR A 99 -1.70 0.45 16.55
C THR A 99 -1.45 -0.45 15.34
N LEU A 100 -0.68 0.06 14.37
CA LEU A 100 -0.30 -0.73 13.19
C LEU A 100 0.44 -2.03 13.55
N GLU A 101 1.34 -1.97 14.54
CA GLU A 101 2.04 -3.14 15.07
C GLU A 101 1.09 -4.14 15.73
N ASN A 102 0.13 -3.67 16.52
CA ASN A 102 -0.87 -4.54 17.13
C ASN A 102 -1.72 -5.23 16.06
N LEU A 103 -2.14 -4.50 15.02
CA LEU A 103 -2.89 -5.06 13.89
C LEU A 103 -2.12 -6.14 13.16
N LEU A 104 -0.84 -5.92 12.86
CA LEU A 104 0.02 -6.94 12.23
C LEU A 104 0.13 -8.22 13.07
N ASN A 105 0.18 -8.10 14.39
CA ASN A 105 0.37 -9.23 15.28
C ASN A 105 -0.92 -9.96 15.67
N SER A 106 -2.09 -9.34 15.50
CA SER A 106 -3.33 -9.86 16.10
C SER A 106 -4.56 -9.81 15.20
N ASN A 107 -4.60 -8.99 14.15
CA ASN A 107 -5.78 -8.85 13.30
C ASN A 107 -5.44 -8.43 11.86
N LEU A 108 -4.85 -9.37 11.11
CA LEU A 108 -4.49 -9.18 9.71
C LEU A 108 -5.69 -8.90 8.80
N SER A 109 -6.87 -9.45 9.12
CA SER A 109 -8.08 -9.21 8.33
C SER A 109 -8.55 -7.76 8.44
N LEU A 110 -8.57 -7.19 9.65
CA LEU A 110 -8.91 -5.79 9.83
C LEU A 110 -7.84 -4.88 9.21
N LEU A 111 -6.56 -5.26 9.33
CA LEU A 111 -5.47 -4.54 8.69
C LEU A 111 -5.63 -4.50 7.16
N ALA A 112 -5.95 -5.62 6.53
CA ALA A 112 -6.23 -5.67 5.08
C ALA A 112 -7.32 -4.66 4.69
N ASN A 113 -8.43 -4.63 5.43
CA ASN A 113 -9.54 -3.72 5.15
C ASN A 113 -9.14 -2.25 5.35
N LEU A 114 -8.38 -1.93 6.40
CA LEU A 114 -7.86 -0.59 6.63
C LEU A 114 -6.86 -0.17 5.55
N MET A 115 -6.05 -1.10 5.04
CA MET A 115 -5.14 -0.83 3.93
C MET A 115 -5.88 -0.55 2.62
N ILE A 116 -7.00 -1.23 2.36
CA ILE A 116 -7.88 -0.93 1.21
C ILE A 116 -8.59 0.41 1.39
N TYR A 117 -9.04 0.72 2.61
CA TYR A 117 -9.64 2.01 2.94
C TYR A 117 -8.64 3.17 2.72
N HIS A 118 -7.39 3.00 3.16
CA HIS A 118 -6.29 3.97 2.98
C HIS A 118 -5.42 3.71 1.75
N GLN A 119 -5.97 3.08 0.72
CA GLN A 119 -5.18 2.62 -0.43
C GLN A 119 -4.41 3.76 -1.12
N TYR A 120 -4.98 4.96 -1.16
CA TYR A 120 -4.35 6.11 -1.81
C TYR A 120 -3.09 6.56 -1.05
N GLU A 121 -3.21 6.83 0.25
CA GLU A 121 -2.10 7.25 1.11
C GLU A 121 -1.03 6.17 1.19
N LEU A 122 -1.46 4.91 1.31
CA LEU A 122 -0.59 3.74 1.34
C LEU A 122 0.25 3.64 0.06
N LEU A 123 -0.40 3.71 -1.11
CA LEU A 123 0.31 3.60 -2.38
C LEU A 123 1.27 4.77 -2.57
N HIS A 124 0.92 5.99 -2.20
CA HIS A 124 1.83 7.14 -2.27
C HIS A 124 3.03 7.02 -1.33
N ALA A 125 2.86 6.41 -0.15
CA ALA A 125 3.99 6.16 0.76
C ALA A 125 4.98 5.11 0.20
N ILE A 126 4.43 4.12 -0.50
CA ILE A 126 5.15 2.95 -0.99
C ILE A 126 5.78 3.21 -2.36
N ILE A 127 5.00 3.71 -3.30
CA ILE A 127 5.36 3.95 -4.69
C ILE A 127 5.76 5.39 -4.82
N ASN A 128 7.07 5.63 -4.69
CA ASN A 128 7.66 6.94 -4.88
C ASN A 128 8.45 6.93 -6.19
N ALA A 129 7.74 6.91 -7.31
CA ALA A 129 8.39 6.98 -8.61
C ALA A 129 8.85 8.42 -8.86
N SER A 130 10.14 8.66 -8.62
CA SER A 130 10.84 9.80 -9.18
C SER A 130 10.85 9.64 -10.70
N SER A 131 9.94 10.32 -11.39
CA SER A 131 10.06 10.74 -12.79
C SER A 131 10.88 9.80 -13.68
N SER A 132 10.37 8.59 -13.95
CA SER A 132 11.05 7.67 -14.87
C SER A 132 11.27 8.34 -16.23
N VAL A 133 12.49 8.28 -16.77
CA VAL A 133 12.80 8.77 -18.12
C VAL A 133 12.38 7.68 -19.11
N GLY A 134 11.14 7.73 -19.58
CA GLY A 134 10.60 6.74 -20.52
C GLY A 134 9.22 7.15 -21.05
N LYS A 135 8.83 6.61 -22.22
CA LYS A 135 7.53 6.91 -22.86
C LYS A 135 6.35 6.17 -22.23
N LEU A 136 6.61 5.07 -21.52
CA LEU A 136 5.59 4.14 -21.05
C LEU A 136 5.51 4.16 -19.53
N LEU A 137 4.30 4.35 -19.01
CA LEU A 137 4.01 4.48 -17.60
C LEU A 137 2.76 3.66 -17.25
N TYR A 138 2.68 3.17 -16.01
CA TYR A 138 1.48 2.53 -15.48
C TYR A 138 0.93 3.34 -14.33
N SER A 139 -0.33 3.76 -14.42
CA SER A 139 -1.01 4.52 -13.39
C SER A 139 -1.88 3.60 -12.54
N ILE A 140 -1.49 3.36 -11.29
CA ILE A 140 -2.24 2.53 -10.34
C ILE A 140 -3.49 3.27 -9.90
N ASN A 141 -4.63 2.58 -9.89
CA ASN A 141 -5.93 3.20 -9.64
C ASN A 141 -6.76 2.52 -8.55
N SER A 142 -6.34 1.35 -8.07
CA SER A 142 -6.96 0.71 -6.90
C SER A 142 -6.05 -0.34 -6.26
N ILE A 143 -6.30 -0.63 -4.98
CA ILE A 143 -6.01 -1.90 -4.35
C ILE A 143 -7.34 -2.61 -4.14
N ASP A 144 -7.48 -3.79 -4.74
CA ASP A 144 -8.69 -4.61 -4.64
C ASP A 144 -8.53 -5.73 -3.60
N LYS A 145 -7.29 -6.16 -3.33
CA LYS A 145 -6.98 -7.28 -2.45
C LYS A 145 -5.68 -7.08 -1.70
N VAL A 146 -5.67 -7.50 -0.44
CA VAL A 146 -4.48 -7.52 0.44
C VAL A 146 -4.37 -8.89 1.08
N GLU A 147 -3.22 -9.53 0.96
CA GLU A 147 -2.90 -10.80 1.60
C GLU A 147 -1.56 -10.70 2.34
N PHE A 148 -1.48 -11.40 3.47
CA PHE A 148 -0.29 -11.44 4.30
C PHE A 148 0.33 -12.83 4.26
N THR A 149 1.66 -12.84 4.20
CA THR A 149 2.50 -14.00 4.49
C THR A 149 3.42 -13.65 5.65
N GLU A 150 4.22 -14.59 6.15
CA GLU A 150 5.05 -14.38 7.37
C GLU A 150 5.91 -13.11 7.32
N HIS A 151 6.41 -12.72 6.15
CA HIS A 151 7.33 -11.59 6.01
C HIS A 151 6.91 -10.58 4.94
N LYS A 152 5.79 -10.81 4.25
CA LYS A 152 5.40 -9.99 3.10
C LYS A 152 3.92 -9.72 3.04
N ILE A 153 3.63 -8.59 2.42
CA ILE A 153 2.30 -8.15 2.04
C ILE A 153 2.19 -8.25 0.53
N HIS A 154 1.12 -8.86 0.06
CA HIS A 154 0.75 -8.96 -1.34
C HIS A 154 -0.47 -8.08 -1.58
N LEU A 155 -0.32 -7.09 -2.47
CA LEU A 155 -1.41 -6.24 -2.93
C LEU A 155 -1.74 -6.61 -4.37
N GLU A 156 -3.03 -6.66 -4.70
CA GLU A 156 -3.49 -6.77 -6.08
C GLU A 156 -4.47 -5.65 -6.37
N GLY A 157 -4.49 -5.18 -7.61
CA GLY A 157 -5.41 -4.14 -8.03
C GLY A 157 -5.31 -3.83 -9.50
N ILE A 158 -5.78 -2.63 -9.85
CA ILE A 158 -5.90 -2.17 -11.23
C ILE A 158 -4.91 -1.04 -11.49
N CYS A 159 -4.27 -1.09 -12.65
CA CYS A 159 -3.56 0.04 -13.22
C CYS A 159 -3.92 0.24 -14.68
N PHE A 160 -3.64 1.42 -15.21
CA PHE A 160 -3.83 1.77 -16.61
C PHE A 160 -2.49 2.03 -17.27
N ARG A 161 -2.33 1.60 -18.52
CA ARG A 161 -1.19 2.02 -19.33
C ARG A 161 -1.37 3.46 -19.75
N VAL A 162 -0.35 4.29 -19.61
CA VAL A 162 -0.35 5.70 -20.00
C VAL A 162 0.83 5.95 -20.93
N GLU A 163 0.55 6.54 -22.08
CA GLU A 163 1.58 7.01 -23.01
C GLU A 163 1.95 8.45 -22.66
N ARG A 164 3.24 8.71 -22.40
CA ARG A 164 3.72 10.09 -22.25
C ARG A 164 3.84 10.72 -23.64
N GLN A 165 3.14 11.82 -23.82
CA GLN A 165 3.30 12.72 -24.97
C GLN A 165 4.66 13.43 -24.92
#